data_AF-A0A7S4BG24-F1
#
_entry.id   AF-A0A7S4BG24-F1
#
_cell.length_a   1.000
_cell.length_b   1.000
_cell.length_c   1.000
_cell.angle_alpha   90.00
_cell.angle_beta   90.00
_cell.angle_gamma   90.00
#
_symmetry.space_group_name_H-M   'P 1'
#
loop_
_entity.id
_entity.type
_entity.pdbx_description
1 polymer ?
#
loop_
_entity_poly.entity_id
_entity_poly.type
_entity_poly.pdbx_seq_one_letter_code
_entity_poly.pdbx_strand_id
1 'polypeptide(L)'
;MTEEQPRKVLAYHGPLLYEAEVLDTQDHVAPNDGKSVKMVRLRYDCFSSHWDEWVPVSLTLELNEKNLQLQKDRLKEFNRTAKRRASKADSEQVAGAAAGALRLAQPHQPGG
;
A
#
# COMPACT_ATOMS: atom_id res chain seq x y z
N MET A 1 -8.84 21.54 -23.21
CA MET A 1 -7.45 21.23 -22.81
C MET A 1 -7.49 19.83 -22.26
N THR A 2 -6.81 18.89 -22.90
CA THR A 2 -6.78 17.50 -22.42
C THR A 2 -5.64 17.40 -21.43
N GLU A 3 -5.94 17.28 -20.14
CA GLU A 3 -4.92 17.00 -19.12
C GLU A 3 -4.43 15.57 -19.32
N GLU A 4 -3.36 15.44 -20.11
CA GLU A 4 -2.56 14.23 -20.21
C GLU A 4 -1.92 13.98 -18.84
N GLN A 5 -2.61 13.21 -18.00
CA GLN A 5 -2.10 12.75 -16.72
C GLN A 5 -0.72 12.10 -16.93
N PRO A 6 0.25 12.34 -16.03
CA PRO A 6 1.60 11.82 -16.19
C PRO A 6 1.54 10.28 -16.27
N ARG A 7 2.10 9.73 -17.36
CA ARG A 7 2.12 8.28 -17.60
C ARG A 7 2.70 7.50 -16.42
N LYS A 8 3.62 8.09 -15.65
CA LYS A 8 4.20 7.51 -14.45
C LYS A 8 3.81 8.30 -13.20
N VAL A 9 3.42 7.58 -12.16
CA VAL A 9 3.05 8.10 -10.84
C VAL A 9 3.76 7.31 -9.74
N LEU A 10 3.80 7.88 -8.53
CA LEU A 10 4.11 7.15 -7.31
C LEU A 10 2.80 6.72 -6.64
N ALA A 11 2.62 5.44 -6.35
CA ALA A 11 1.40 4.91 -5.76
C ALA A 11 1.68 4.15 -4.45
N TYR A 12 0.75 4.23 -3.51
CA TYR A 12 0.86 3.55 -2.22
C TYR A 12 0.54 2.06 -2.34
N HIS A 13 1.50 1.20 -1.99
CA HIS A 13 1.27 -0.22 -1.77
C HIS A 13 1.69 -0.57 -0.34
N GLY A 14 0.70 -0.61 0.57
CA GLY A 14 0.95 -0.67 2.00
C GLY A 14 1.63 0.62 2.52
N PRO A 15 2.65 0.52 3.39
CA PRO A 15 3.31 1.70 3.97
C PRO A 15 4.36 2.36 3.05
N LEU A 16 4.58 1.82 1.85
CA LEU A 16 5.62 2.25 0.91
C LEU A 16 5.01 2.82 -0.38
N LEU A 17 5.82 3.63 -1.07
CA LEU A 17 5.50 4.23 -2.37
C LEU A 17 6.31 3.53 -3.46
N TYR A 18 5.65 3.12 -4.54
CA TYR A 18 6.26 2.46 -5.70
C TYR A 18 5.96 3.24 -6.97
N GLU A 19 6.84 3.17 -7.95
CA GLU A 19 6.57 3.71 -9.28
C GLU A 19 5.58 2.79 -10.02
N ALA A 20 4.59 3.41 -10.67
CA ALA A 20 3.57 2.72 -11.43
C ALA A 20 3.23 3.49 -12.72
N GLU A 21 2.86 2.76 -13.77
CA GLU A 21 2.33 3.31 -15.01
C GLU A 21 0.80 3.43 -14.94
N VAL A 22 0.26 4.58 -15.34
CA VAL A 22 -1.19 4.81 -15.49
C VAL A 22 -1.64 4.21 -16.82
N LEU A 23 -2.41 3.12 -16.74
CA LEU A 23 -2.94 2.43 -17.92
C LEU A 23 -4.29 2.98 -18.38
N ASP A 24 -5.16 3.36 -17.44
CA ASP A 24 -6.53 3.80 -17.71
C ASP A 24 -7.03 4.73 -16.58
N THR A 25 -8.12 5.46 -16.81
CA THR A 25 -8.71 6.41 -15.86
C THR A 25 -10.22 6.49 -16.06
N GLN A 26 -10.98 6.22 -15.01
CA GLN A 26 -12.44 6.18 -15.05
C GLN A 26 -13.03 6.90 -13.84
N ASP A 27 -14.09 7.69 -14.06
CA ASP A 27 -14.87 8.29 -12.98
C ASP A 27 -15.89 7.28 -12.43
N HIS A 28 -15.71 6.89 -11.17
CA HIS A 28 -16.56 5.94 -10.47
C HIS A 28 -17.52 6.68 -9.53
N VAL A 29 -18.82 6.58 -9.76
CA VAL A 29 -19.83 7.19 -8.88
C VAL A 29 -20.07 6.26 -7.69
N ALA A 30 -19.73 6.72 -6.48
CA ALA A 30 -19.98 5.96 -5.27
C ALA A 30 -21.50 5.81 -5.03
N PRO A 31 -22.04 4.57 -4.91
CA PRO A 31 -23.48 4.32 -4.96
C PRO A 31 -24.29 4.96 -3.82
N ASN A 32 -23.65 5.23 -2.67
CA ASN A 32 -24.33 5.81 -1.50
C ASN A 32 -24.28 7.33 -1.42
N ASP A 33 -23.27 7.97 -2.04
CA ASP A 33 -22.96 9.40 -1.82
C ASP A 33 -23.18 10.27 -3.07
N GLY A 34 -23.36 9.66 -4.25
CA GLY A 34 -23.43 10.37 -5.53
C GLY A 34 -22.14 11.07 -5.97
N LYS A 35 -21.08 11.01 -5.13
CA LYS A 35 -19.77 11.59 -5.41
C LYS A 35 -19.02 10.73 -6.43
N SER A 36 -18.59 11.35 -7.52
CA SER A 36 -17.65 10.77 -8.48
C SER A 36 -16.24 10.78 -7.89
N VAL A 37 -15.69 9.60 -7.65
CA VAL A 37 -14.27 9.39 -7.32
C VAL A 37 -13.55 8.98 -8.60
N LYS A 38 -12.51 9.72 -8.98
CA LYS A 38 -11.67 9.34 -10.12
C LYS A 38 -10.80 8.15 -9.73
N MET A 39 -10.99 7.04 -10.42
CA MET A 39 -10.20 5.81 -10.32
C MET A 39 -9.16 5.78 -11.45
N VAL A 40 -7.98 5.26 -11.17
CA VAL A 40 -6.92 5.00 -12.13
C VAL A 40 -6.54 3.54 -12.08
N ARG A 41 -6.32 2.93 -13.25
CA ARG A 41 -5.75 1.59 -13.35
C ARG A 41 -4.24 1.72 -13.43
N LEU A 42 -3.54 1.21 -12.43
CA LEU A 42 -2.10 1.26 -12.33
C LEU A 42 -1.48 -0.09 -12.62
N ARG A 43 -0.27 -0.07 -13.19
CA ARG A 43 0.64 -1.21 -13.27
C ARG A 43 1.92 -0.88 -12.53
N TYR A 44 2.20 -1.60 -11.45
CA TYR A 44 3.43 -1.43 -10.68
C TYR A 44 4.63 -2.01 -11.42
N ASP A 45 5.73 -1.25 -11.47
CA ASP A 45 6.97 -1.62 -12.17
C ASP A 45 7.95 -2.28 -11.19
N CYS A 46 7.67 -3.54 -10.81
CA CYS A 46 8.49 -4.28 -9.84
C CYS A 46 8.60 -5.77 -10.16
N PHE A 47 9.81 -6.20 -10.56
CA PHE A 47 10.27 -7.60 -10.64
C PHE A 47 9.32 -8.62 -11.29
N SER A 48 9.34 -8.70 -12.62
CA SER A 48 8.87 -9.85 -13.42
C SER A 48 7.39 -10.27 -13.27
N SER A 49 6.55 -9.51 -12.56
CA SER A 49 5.12 -9.73 -12.46
C SER A 49 4.38 -8.40 -12.47
N HIS A 50 3.51 -8.22 -13.46
CA HIS A 50 2.68 -7.03 -13.60
C HIS A 50 1.33 -7.30 -12.93
N TRP A 51 1.02 -6.51 -11.90
CA TRP A 51 -0.29 -6.51 -11.27
C TRP A 51 -1.00 -5.21 -11.64
N ASP A 52 -2.15 -5.34 -12.31
CA ASP A 52 -2.99 -4.22 -12.71
C ASP A 52 -4.04 -3.98 -11.61
N GLU A 53 -3.99 -2.83 -10.94
CA GLU A 53 -4.87 -2.50 -9.81
C GLU A 53 -5.66 -1.21 -10.07
N TRP A 54 -6.94 -1.19 -9.73
CA TRP A 54 -7.76 0.01 -9.75
C TRP A 54 -7.71 0.69 -8.38
N VAL A 55 -7.12 1.89 -8.31
CA VAL A 55 -7.05 2.70 -7.09
C VAL A 55 -7.66 4.09 -7.32
N PRO A 56 -8.22 4.75 -6.30
CA PRO A 56 -8.59 6.15 -6.40
C PRO A 56 -7.35 7.03 -6.59
N VAL A 57 -7.47 8.10 -7.37
CA VAL A 57 -6.38 9.07 -7.63
C VAL A 57 -5.78 9.64 -6.33
N SER A 58 -6.55 9.70 -5.24
CA SER A 58 -6.08 10.11 -3.91
C SER A 58 -4.97 9.22 -3.30
N LEU A 59 -4.77 8.00 -3.82
CA LEU A 59 -3.66 7.10 -3.44
C LEU A 59 -2.48 7.17 -4.42
N THR A 60 -2.55 8.05 -5.41
CA THR A 60 -1.45 8.36 -6.33
C THR A 60 -0.85 9.72 -6.03
N LEU A 61 0.43 9.87 -6.34
CA LEU A 61 1.22 11.06 -6.20
C LEU A 61 1.95 11.31 -7.53
N GLU A 62 2.01 12.56 -7.96
CA GLU A 62 2.81 12.97 -9.11
C GLU A 62 4.28 12.59 -8.93
N LEU A 63 4.94 12.14 -9.99
CA LEU A 63 6.36 11.81 -10.00
C LEU A 63 7.23 13.10 -10.01
N ASN A 64 7.34 13.74 -8.85
CA ASN A 64 8.15 14.94 -8.63
C ASN A 64 9.17 14.74 -7.50
N GLU A 65 10.16 15.65 -7.39
CA GLU A 65 11.25 15.54 -6.42
C GLU A 65 10.78 15.46 -4.96
N LYS A 66 9.73 16.21 -4.61
CA LYS A 66 9.13 16.20 -3.26
C LYS A 66 8.55 14.81 -2.92
N ASN A 67 7.85 14.19 -3.85
CA ASN A 67 7.23 12.88 -3.66
C ASN A 67 8.26 11.74 -3.72
N LEU A 68 9.32 11.87 -4.54
CA LEU A 68 10.50 10.99 -4.52
C LEU A 68 11.26 11.09 -3.18
N GLN A 69 11.33 12.28 -2.57
CA GLN A 69 11.89 12.42 -1.23
C GLN A 69 10.99 11.75 -0.17
N LEU A 70 9.66 11.89 -0.28
CA LEU A 70 8.70 11.19 0.59
C LEU A 70 8.85 9.66 0.49
N GLN A 71 9.01 9.10 -0.71
CA GLN A 71 9.30 7.68 -0.93
C GLN A 71 10.56 7.24 -0.17
N LYS A 72 11.67 8.00 -0.30
CA LYS A 72 12.94 7.72 0.40
C LYS A 72 12.76 7.75 1.91
N ASP A 73 12.02 8.72 2.46
CA ASP A 73 11.82 8.82 3.91
C ASP A 73 10.86 7.77 4.47
N ARG A 74 9.84 7.36 3.72
CA ARG A 74 9.00 6.20 4.07
C ARG A 74 9.79 4.90 4.10
N LEU A 75 10.69 4.66 3.13
CA LEU A 75 11.56 3.49 3.14
C LEU A 75 12.52 3.48 4.35
N LYS A 76 13.10 4.64 4.70
CA LYS A 76 13.93 4.79 5.92
C LYS A 76 13.11 4.54 7.20
N GLU A 77 11.90 5.06 7.28
CA GLU A 77 11.00 4.89 8.43
C GLU A 77 10.56 3.43 8.61
N PHE A 78 10.19 2.76 7.52
CA PHE A 78 9.86 1.34 7.50
C PHE A 78 11.04 0.49 8.01
N ASN A 79 12.24 0.70 7.48
CA ASN A 79 13.45 -0.01 7.89
C ASN A 79 13.83 0.26 9.37
N ARG A 80 13.69 1.50 9.85
CA ARG A 80 13.87 1.84 11.27
C ARG A 80 12.86 1.11 12.16
N THR A 81 11.61 1.04 11.74
CA THR A 81 10.53 0.41 12.51
C THR A 81 10.66 -1.11 12.53
N ALA A 82 11.02 -1.72 11.40
CA ALA A 82 11.33 -3.14 11.30
C ALA A 82 12.48 -3.54 12.26
N LYS A 83 13.58 -2.75 12.26
CA LYS A 83 14.70 -2.99 13.18
C LYS A 83 14.28 -2.89 14.66
N ARG A 84 13.45 -1.91 15.03
CA ARG A 84 12.92 -1.78 16.41
C ARG A 84 11.98 -2.92 16.81
N ARG A 85 11.20 -3.48 15.88
CA ARG A 85 10.37 -4.68 16.13
C ARG A 85 11.23 -5.92 16.36
N ALA A 86 12.29 -6.12 15.58
CA ALA A 86 13.25 -7.21 15.80
C ALA A 86 13.92 -7.11 17.19
N SER A 87 14.35 -5.92 17.60
CA SER A 87 14.93 -5.72 18.95
C SER A 87 13.96 -5.93 20.10
N LYS A 88 12.64 -5.74 19.87
CA LYS A 88 11.62 -6.03 20.89
C LYS A 88 11.28 -7.52 20.98
N ALA A 89 11.21 -8.22 19.85
CA ALA A 89 10.95 -9.66 19.82
C ALA A 89 12.00 -10.45 20.62
N ASP A 90 13.28 -10.07 20.49
CA ASP A 90 14.39 -10.68 21.23
C ASP A 90 14.24 -10.54 22.76
N SER A 91 13.88 -9.34 23.26
CA SER A 91 13.64 -9.12 24.70
C SER A 91 12.36 -9.78 25.21
N GLU A 92 11.31 -9.88 24.39
CA GLU A 92 10.03 -10.47 24.79
C GLU A 92 10.09 -12.00 24.82
N GLN A 93 10.93 -12.62 23.98
CA GLN A 93 11.14 -14.06 23.95
C GLN A 93 11.92 -14.59 25.18
N VAL A 94 12.73 -13.74 25.84
CA VAL A 94 13.39 -14.09 27.12
C VAL A 94 12.42 -14.02 28.31
N ALA A 95 11.40 -13.16 28.25
CA ALA A 95 10.40 -13.00 29.32
C ALA A 95 9.21 -13.98 29.21
N GLY A 96 8.88 -14.45 28.00
CA GLY A 96 7.68 -15.26 27.73
C GLY A 96 7.75 -16.73 28.16
N ALA A 97 8.92 -17.27 28.54
CA ALA A 97 9.13 -18.70 28.76
C ALA A 97 8.50 -19.28 30.05
N ALA A 98 7.72 -18.49 30.81
CA ALA A 98 7.21 -18.87 32.13
C ALA A 98 5.67 -18.96 32.26
N ALA A 99 4.89 -18.68 31.21
CA ALA A 99 3.43 -18.59 31.34
C ALA A 99 2.61 -19.15 30.17
N GLY A 100 1.83 -20.20 30.46
CA GLY A 100 0.46 -20.33 29.96
C GLY A 100 0.26 -21.01 28.60
N ALA A 101 0.05 -22.32 28.62
CA ALA A 101 -0.64 -22.99 27.52
C ALA A 101 -2.15 -22.66 27.55
N LEU A 102 -2.69 -22.02 26.51
CA LEU A 102 -4.11 -22.20 26.16
C LEU A 102 -4.37 -22.09 24.66
N ARG A 103 -4.89 -23.19 24.13
CA ARG A 103 -5.43 -23.35 22.77
C ARG A 103 -6.89 -22.90 22.74
N LEU A 104 -7.27 -21.99 21.83
CA LEU A 104 -8.65 -21.81 21.40
C LEU A 104 -8.70 -21.43 19.91
N ALA A 105 -9.59 -22.10 19.17
CA ALA A 105 -9.83 -21.93 17.74
C ALA A 105 -11.10 -21.08 17.49
N GLN A 106 -11.44 -20.86 16.19
CA GLN A 106 -12.79 -20.83 15.56
C GLN A 106 -12.83 -19.85 14.33
N PRO A 107 -13.88 -19.84 13.43
CA PRO A 107 -13.81 -20.63 12.18
C PRO A 107 -14.40 -19.93 10.91
N HIS A 108 -14.46 -20.67 9.77
CA HIS A 108 -15.46 -20.72 8.66
C HIS A 108 -16.18 -19.45 8.11
N GLN A 109 -16.65 -19.32 6.85
CA GLN A 109 -16.58 -20.02 5.54
C GLN A 109 -16.98 -18.99 4.43
N PRO A 110 -16.62 -19.16 3.13
CA PRO A 110 -17.10 -18.31 2.03
C PRO A 110 -18.50 -18.70 1.50
N GLY A 111 -19.08 -17.84 0.68
CA GLY A 111 -20.25 -18.12 -0.17
C GLY A 111 -20.39 -17.05 -1.26
N GLY A 112 -20.96 -17.33 -2.44
CA GLY A 112 -21.49 -18.60 -2.95
C GLY A 112 -21.74 -18.51 -4.45
#